data_AF-A0A1V1X086-F1
#
_entry.id   AF-A0A1V1X086-F1
#
_cell.length_a   1.000
_cell.length_b   1.000
_cell.length_c   1.000
_cell.angle_alpha   90.00
_cell.angle_beta   90.00
_cell.angle_gamma   90.00
#
_symmetry.space_group_name_H-M   'P 1'
#
loop_
_entity.id
_entity.type
_entity.pdbx_description
1 polymer ?
#
loop_
_entity_poly.entity_id
_entity_poly.type
_entity_poly.pdbx_seq_one_letter_code
_entity_poly.pdbx_strand_id
1 'polypeptide(L)'
;MRKIKAAPIIVFTLIFFMSLSLAIVTTGSLLSFIPLRDLRGIILVVAAALFLYVYAIIFYRLFLRIIPLKEEYIEEGSREEFGYHVYLLFNLILFFPIIRTKFIPVPLTRIIYLSLGVSLGSNTYSGGTILDPPLTYVGANTIIGEDALLYSHAIEGHHLSHAAIYIGDNVTIGAKSIIMSGVKIGDGAIVAAGSVVLKNTQIKSGEVWAGVPARRIRQQTL
;
A
#
# COMPACT_ATOMS: atom_id res chain seq x y z
N MET A 1 -10.66 -10.72 -15.26
CA MET A 1 -10.61 -10.55 -13.80
C MET A 1 -11.06 -11.85 -13.15
N ARG A 2 -10.27 -12.42 -12.23
CA ARG A 2 -10.63 -13.68 -11.56
C ARG A 2 -11.68 -13.42 -10.47
N LYS A 3 -12.64 -14.33 -10.33
CA LYS A 3 -13.74 -14.18 -9.37
C LYS A 3 -13.25 -14.50 -7.96
N ILE A 4 -13.49 -13.59 -7.02
CA ILE A 4 -13.24 -13.84 -5.59
C ILE A 4 -14.20 -14.95 -5.13
N LYS A 5 -13.64 -16.08 -4.70
CA LYS A 5 -14.40 -17.23 -4.19
C LYS A 5 -14.95 -16.93 -2.77
N ALA A 6 -15.91 -17.72 -2.30
CA ALA A 6 -16.50 -17.54 -0.98
C ALA A 6 -15.48 -17.69 0.17
N ALA A 7 -14.49 -18.59 0.04
CA ALA A 7 -13.54 -18.86 1.11
C ALA A 7 -12.70 -17.63 1.54
N PRO A 8 -12.04 -16.88 0.62
CA PRO A 8 -11.39 -15.62 0.98
C PRO A 8 -12.31 -14.60 1.67
N ILE A 9 -13.56 -14.50 1.21
CA ILE A 9 -14.56 -13.57 1.77
C ILE A 9 -14.88 -13.96 3.22
N ILE A 10 -15.09 -15.25 3.48
CA ILE A 10 -15.36 -15.76 4.83
C ILE A 10 -14.18 -15.46 5.75
N VAL A 11 -12.94 -15.74 5.33
CA VAL A 11 -11.75 -15.48 6.15
C VAL A 11 -11.57 -13.99 6.43
N PHE A 12 -11.68 -13.13 5.41
CA PHE A 12 -11.68 -11.68 5.61
C PHE A 12 -12.75 -11.24 6.62
N THR A 13 -13.98 -11.73 6.46
CA THR A 13 -15.12 -11.38 7.31
C THR A 13 -14.88 -11.80 8.77
N LEU A 14 -14.37 -13.02 9.00
CA LEU A 14 -14.04 -13.49 10.35
C LEU A 14 -12.97 -12.61 11.01
N ILE A 15 -11.89 -12.30 10.29
CA ILE A 15 -10.83 -11.45 10.82
C ILE A 15 -11.34 -10.02 11.06
N PHE A 16 -12.17 -9.49 10.16
CA PHE A 16 -12.79 -8.18 10.32
C PHE A 16 -13.67 -8.11 11.58
N PHE A 17 -14.57 -9.07 11.78
CA PHE A 17 -15.43 -9.10 12.98
C PHE A 17 -14.63 -9.33 14.27
N MET A 18 -13.54 -10.10 14.22
CA MET A 18 -12.62 -10.23 15.35
C MET A 18 -11.95 -8.89 15.67
N SER A 19 -11.48 -8.16 14.66
CA SER A 19 -10.90 -6.81 14.80
C SER A 19 -11.91 -5.83 15.39
N LEU A 20 -13.15 -5.85 14.90
CA LEU A 20 -14.24 -5.01 15.37
C LEU A 20 -14.63 -5.31 16.82
N SER A 21 -14.74 -6.59 17.18
CA SER A 21 -15.08 -7.01 18.53
C SER A 21 -14.02 -6.56 19.53
N LEU A 22 -12.73 -6.76 19.20
CA LEU A 22 -11.62 -6.27 20.02
C LEU A 22 -11.62 -4.74 20.13
N ALA A 23 -11.89 -4.03 19.04
CA ALA A 23 -11.98 -2.57 19.06
C ALA A 23 -13.06 -2.06 20.02
N ILE A 24 -14.26 -2.65 19.97
CA ILE A 24 -15.38 -2.28 20.85
C ILE A 24 -15.04 -2.59 22.32
N VAL A 25 -14.53 -3.79 22.61
CA VAL A 25 -14.17 -4.20 23.98
C VAL A 25 -13.07 -3.31 24.56
N THR A 26 -12.02 -3.04 23.79
CA THR A 26 -10.90 -2.18 24.21
C THR A 26 -11.35 -0.75 24.44
N THR A 27 -12.20 -0.21 23.55
CA THR A 27 -12.78 1.14 23.70
C THR A 27 -13.63 1.23 24.96
N GLY A 28 -14.55 0.28 25.15
CA GLY A 28 -15.43 0.26 26.32
C GLY A 28 -14.64 0.13 27.62
N SER A 29 -13.63 -0.74 27.65
CA SER A 29 -12.82 -0.97 28.84
C SER A 29 -11.95 0.24 29.20
N LEU A 30 -11.21 0.80 28.23
CA LEU A 30 -10.29 1.93 28.48
C LEU A 30 -11.03 3.24 28.80
N LEU A 31 -12.15 3.51 28.11
CA LEU A 31 -12.87 4.77 28.24
C LEU A 31 -14.01 4.72 29.27
N SER A 32 -14.29 3.57 29.88
CA SER A 32 -15.33 3.44 30.92
C SER A 32 -15.08 4.33 32.14
N PHE A 33 -13.81 4.52 32.51
CA PHE A 33 -13.39 5.26 33.71
C PHE A 33 -13.19 6.76 33.47
N ILE A 34 -13.27 7.24 32.23
CA ILE A 34 -13.00 8.63 31.89
C ILE A 34 -14.32 9.41 31.87
N PRO A 35 -14.44 10.52 32.62
CA PRO A 35 -15.64 11.35 32.62
C PRO A 35 -15.70 12.22 31.34
N LEU A 36 -16.18 11.63 30.25
CA LEU A 36 -16.23 12.26 28.91
C LEU A 36 -17.40 13.24 28.69
N ARG A 37 -18.26 13.43 29.71
CA ARG A 37 -19.41 14.36 29.72
C ARG A 37 -20.23 14.27 28.41
N ASP A 38 -20.55 15.41 27.81
CA ASP A 38 -21.47 15.54 26.68
C ASP A 38 -20.92 14.95 25.36
N LEU A 39 -19.60 14.78 25.25
CA LEU A 39 -18.94 14.26 24.03
C LEU A 39 -18.68 12.75 24.09
N ARG A 40 -19.17 12.05 25.13
CA ARG A 40 -18.88 10.63 25.35
C ARG A 40 -19.17 9.76 24.12
N GLY A 41 -20.33 9.93 23.48
CA GLY A 41 -20.71 9.15 22.31
C GLY A 41 -19.74 9.33 21.14
N ILE A 42 -19.38 10.58 20.83
CA ILE A 42 -18.46 10.92 19.73
C ILE A 42 -17.08 10.32 20.00
N ILE A 43 -16.57 10.49 21.23
CA ILE A 43 -15.25 10.01 21.62
C ILE A 43 -15.17 8.48 21.55
N LEU A 44 -16.21 7.77 22.01
CA LEU A 44 -16.27 6.31 21.92
C LEU A 44 -16.26 5.82 20.47
N VAL A 45 -17.02 6.47 19.58
CA VAL A 45 -17.06 6.09 18.14
C VAL A 45 -15.72 6.33 17.47
N VAL A 46 -15.10 7.50 17.70
CA VAL A 46 -13.78 7.83 17.15
C VAL A 46 -12.72 6.86 17.67
N ALA A 47 -12.70 6.57 18.97
CA ALA A 47 -11.77 5.63 19.57
C ALA A 47 -11.96 4.20 19.04
N ALA A 48 -13.21 3.74 18.93
CA ALA A 48 -13.51 2.42 18.36
C ALA A 48 -13.09 2.31 16.90
N ALA A 49 -13.28 3.37 16.10
CA ALA A 49 -12.79 3.41 14.73
C ALA A 49 -11.25 3.33 14.68
N LEU A 50 -10.53 4.09 15.52
CA LEU A 50 -9.07 4.02 15.60
C LEU A 50 -8.58 2.61 16.00
N PHE A 51 -9.15 2.02 17.05
CA PHE A 51 -8.80 0.66 17.47
C PHE A 51 -9.13 -0.38 16.41
N LEU A 52 -10.24 -0.23 15.66
CA LEU A 52 -10.57 -1.12 14.55
C LEU A 52 -9.43 -1.14 13.52
N TYR A 53 -8.91 0.02 13.13
CA TYR A 53 -7.78 0.07 12.19
C TYR A 53 -6.50 -0.51 12.78
N VAL A 54 -6.21 -0.25 14.05
CA VAL A 54 -5.04 -0.85 14.74
C VAL A 54 -5.12 -2.38 14.73
N TYR A 55 -6.25 -2.96 15.16
CA TYR A 55 -6.41 -4.42 15.16
C TYR A 55 -6.46 -4.99 13.74
N ALA A 56 -7.12 -4.32 12.80
CA ALA A 56 -7.15 -4.75 11.41
C ALA A 56 -5.74 -4.81 10.81
N ILE A 57 -4.88 -3.81 11.07
CA ILE A 57 -3.48 -3.80 10.65
C ILE A 57 -2.71 -4.96 11.32
N ILE A 58 -2.90 -5.19 12.63
CA ILE A 58 -2.22 -6.29 13.34
C ILE A 58 -2.59 -7.65 12.71
N PHE A 59 -3.87 -7.93 12.52
CA PHE A 59 -4.30 -9.21 11.93
C PHE A 59 -3.93 -9.33 10.47
N TYR A 60 -4.01 -8.24 9.71
CA TYR A 60 -3.53 -8.19 8.33
C TYR A 60 -2.03 -8.54 8.24
N ARG A 61 -1.19 -7.97 9.11
CA ARG A 61 0.25 -8.28 9.15
C ARG A 61 0.53 -9.69 9.63
N LEU A 62 -0.24 -10.19 10.59
CA LEU A 62 -0.16 -11.59 11.02
C LEU A 62 -0.54 -12.55 9.88
N PHE A 63 -1.62 -12.23 9.16
CA PHE A 63 -2.06 -12.98 8.00
C PHE A 63 -0.97 -13.05 6.92
N LEU A 64 -0.36 -11.91 6.58
CA LEU A 64 0.74 -11.86 5.60
C LEU A 64 2.00 -12.58 6.08
N ARG A 65 2.19 -12.77 7.40
CA ARG A 65 3.28 -13.61 7.92
C ARG A 65 3.01 -15.10 7.70
N ILE A 66 1.74 -15.51 7.64
CA ILE A 66 1.32 -16.90 7.42
C ILE A 66 1.24 -17.20 5.91
N ILE A 67 0.74 -16.27 5.10
CA ILE A 67 0.63 -16.37 3.64
C ILE A 67 1.24 -15.10 3.02
N PRO A 68 2.58 -15.06 2.87
CA PRO A 68 3.25 -13.92 2.27
C PRO A 68 2.92 -13.78 0.78
N LEU A 69 2.88 -12.54 0.30
CA LEU A 69 2.82 -12.28 -1.14
C LEU A 69 4.18 -12.59 -1.76
N LYS A 70 4.17 -13.39 -2.83
CA LYS A 70 5.37 -13.80 -3.56
C LYS A 70 5.46 -13.06 -4.90
N GLU A 71 6.68 -12.81 -5.36
CA GLU A 71 6.99 -12.22 -6.66
C GLU A 71 6.97 -13.30 -7.76
N GLU A 72 5.77 -13.74 -8.14
CA GLU A 72 5.60 -14.81 -9.12
C GLU A 72 4.29 -14.70 -9.92
N TYR A 73 4.15 -15.59 -10.90
CA TYR A 73 2.87 -15.86 -11.53
C TYR A 73 2.00 -16.70 -10.59
N ILE A 74 0.81 -16.19 -10.27
CA ILE A 74 -0.13 -16.85 -9.37
C ILE A 74 -1.04 -17.79 -10.16
N GLU A 75 -0.88 -19.08 -9.91
CA GLU A 75 -1.73 -20.13 -10.45
C GLU A 75 -3.18 -20.00 -9.95
N GLU A 76 -4.13 -20.33 -10.81
CA GLU A 76 -5.55 -20.28 -10.45
C GLU A 76 -5.90 -21.42 -9.48
N GLY A 77 -6.64 -21.11 -8.41
CA GLY A 77 -6.99 -22.06 -7.36
C GLY A 77 -5.87 -22.36 -6.36
N SER A 78 -4.70 -21.74 -6.51
CA SER A 78 -3.57 -21.90 -5.59
C SER A 78 -3.83 -21.29 -4.21
N ARG A 79 -2.99 -21.67 -3.25
CA ARG A 79 -2.98 -21.07 -1.90
C ARG A 79 -2.57 -19.59 -1.96
N GLU A 80 -1.73 -19.24 -2.91
CA GLU A 80 -1.24 -17.89 -3.19
C GLU A 80 -2.37 -17.00 -3.70
N GLU A 81 -3.21 -17.50 -4.61
CA GLU A 81 -4.41 -16.78 -5.05
C GLU A 81 -5.39 -16.55 -3.90
N PHE A 82 -5.61 -17.57 -3.07
CA PHE A 82 -6.42 -17.43 -1.87
C PHE A 82 -5.86 -16.33 -0.95
N GLY A 83 -4.54 -16.34 -0.71
CA GLY A 83 -3.83 -15.34 0.07
C GLY A 83 -4.02 -13.93 -0.48
N TYR A 84 -3.80 -13.77 -1.78
CA TYR A 84 -3.97 -12.52 -2.50
C TYR A 84 -5.40 -11.98 -2.40
N HIS A 85 -6.43 -12.82 -2.55
CA HIS A 85 -7.81 -12.36 -2.45
C HIS A 85 -8.18 -11.87 -1.04
N VAL A 86 -7.72 -12.53 0.02
CA VAL A 86 -7.93 -12.03 1.39
C VAL A 86 -7.21 -10.69 1.58
N TYR A 87 -5.94 -10.61 1.16
CA TYR A 87 -5.16 -9.37 1.15
C TYR A 87 -5.86 -8.24 0.38
N LEU A 88 -6.41 -8.54 -0.79
CA LEU A 88 -7.10 -7.58 -1.65
C LEU A 88 -8.36 -7.03 -0.97
N LEU A 89 -9.13 -7.88 -0.29
CA LEU A 89 -10.33 -7.46 0.45
C LEU A 89 -9.97 -6.47 1.58
N PHE A 90 -8.90 -6.73 2.34
CA PHE A 90 -8.40 -5.77 3.34
C PHE A 90 -8.08 -4.41 2.73
N ASN A 91 -7.34 -4.40 1.63
CA ASN A 91 -6.95 -3.16 0.97
C ASN A 91 -8.15 -2.41 0.39
N LEU A 92 -9.04 -3.10 -0.34
CA LEU A 92 -10.19 -2.47 -0.99
C LEU A 92 -11.23 -1.94 0.01
N ILE A 93 -11.49 -2.67 1.10
CA ILE A 93 -12.58 -2.36 2.03
C ILE A 93 -12.12 -1.43 3.17
N LEU A 94 -10.89 -1.58 3.67
CA LEU A 94 -10.41 -0.83 4.83
C LEU A 94 -9.36 0.22 4.47
N PHE A 95 -8.26 -0.19 3.84
CA PHE A 95 -7.08 0.66 3.78
C PHE A 95 -7.12 1.71 2.66
N PHE A 96 -7.57 1.34 1.46
CA PHE A 96 -7.64 2.27 0.33
C PHE A 96 -8.65 3.40 0.53
N PRO A 97 -9.83 3.21 1.14
CA PRO A 97 -10.71 4.34 1.47
C PRO A 97 -9.98 5.40 2.29
N ILE A 98 -9.27 4.99 3.35
CA ILE A 98 -8.49 5.93 4.16
C ILE A 98 -7.41 6.62 3.34
N ILE A 99 -6.57 5.84 2.64
CA ILE A 99 -5.42 6.38 1.88
C ILE A 99 -5.90 7.38 0.82
N ARG A 100 -7.01 7.08 0.13
CA ARG A 100 -7.53 7.89 -0.98
C ARG A 100 -8.35 9.10 -0.55
N THR A 101 -8.86 9.15 0.68
CA THR A 101 -9.60 10.32 1.16
C THR A 101 -8.74 11.59 1.28
N LYS A 102 -7.40 11.45 1.33
CA LYS A 102 -6.45 12.54 1.60
C LYS A 102 -6.74 13.31 2.90
N PHE A 103 -7.56 12.74 3.79
CA PHE A 103 -7.84 13.31 5.10
C PHE A 103 -6.61 13.28 6.01
N ILE A 104 -5.70 12.33 5.76
CA ILE A 104 -4.49 12.12 6.56
C ILE A 104 -3.33 12.96 5.97
N PRO A 105 -2.72 13.87 6.75
CA PRO A 105 -1.55 14.62 6.32
C PRO A 105 -0.41 13.72 5.84
N VAL A 106 0.29 14.11 4.78
CA VAL A 106 1.39 13.34 4.16
C VAL A 106 2.46 12.86 5.14
N PRO A 107 2.88 13.62 6.18
CA PRO A 107 3.81 13.08 7.17
C PRO A 107 3.27 11.86 7.94
N LEU A 108 1.96 11.79 8.17
CA LEU A 108 1.30 10.68 8.86
C LEU A 108 1.01 9.49 7.94
N THR A 109 0.86 9.70 6.62
CA THR A 109 0.67 8.60 5.67
C THR A 109 1.89 7.67 5.63
N ARG A 110 3.09 8.17 5.96
CA ARG A 110 4.29 7.34 6.13
C ARG A 110 4.08 6.22 7.15
N ILE A 111 3.50 6.53 8.32
CA ILE A 111 3.26 5.54 9.37
C ILE A 111 2.30 4.47 8.87
N ILE A 112 1.27 4.88 8.12
CA ILE A 112 0.29 3.96 7.54
C ILE A 112 0.96 3.04 6.53
N TYR A 113 1.73 3.58 5.58
CA TYR A 113 2.44 2.77 4.59
C TYR A 113 3.42 1.77 5.21
N LEU A 114 4.20 2.20 6.21
CA LEU A 114 5.06 1.30 6.98
C LEU A 114 4.25 0.19 7.68
N SER A 115 3.11 0.55 8.29
CA SER A 115 2.24 -0.40 8.97
C SER A 115 1.58 -1.42 8.03
N LEU A 116 1.32 -1.03 6.78
CA LEU A 116 0.80 -1.90 5.73
C LEU A 116 1.89 -2.74 5.05
N GLY A 117 3.16 -2.39 5.22
CA GLY A 117 4.30 -3.21 4.81
C GLY A 117 5.17 -2.64 3.71
N VAL A 118 5.02 -1.37 3.33
CA VAL A 118 6.01 -0.70 2.48
C VAL A 118 7.34 -0.64 3.23
N SER A 119 8.44 -0.93 2.54
CA SER A 119 9.77 -0.57 3.03
C SER A 119 10.07 0.87 2.59
N LEU A 120 10.13 1.81 3.54
CA LEU A 120 10.44 3.22 3.27
C LEU A 120 11.71 3.64 4.03
N GLY A 121 12.75 4.02 3.30
CA GLY A 121 13.96 4.62 3.85
C GLY A 121 13.68 5.92 4.62
N SER A 122 14.68 6.42 5.33
CA SER A 122 14.57 7.65 6.13
C SER A 122 14.27 8.87 5.25
N ASN A 123 13.52 9.85 5.78
CA ASN A 123 13.17 11.08 5.05
C ASN A 123 12.47 10.84 3.68
N THR A 124 11.65 9.79 3.61
CA THR A 124 10.88 9.42 2.41
C THR A 124 9.39 9.53 2.69
N TYR A 125 8.67 10.18 1.79
CA TYR A 125 7.23 10.41 1.90
C TYR A 125 6.53 10.15 0.56
N SER A 126 5.25 9.78 0.65
CA SER A 126 4.40 9.56 -0.52
C SER A 126 3.16 10.43 -0.49
N GLY A 127 3.03 11.32 -1.47
CA GLY A 127 1.76 11.93 -1.89
C GLY A 127 0.99 11.06 -2.90
N GLY A 128 1.62 9.99 -3.39
CA GLY A 128 1.00 9.00 -4.26
C GLY A 128 0.31 7.86 -3.51
N THR A 129 -0.40 7.01 -4.26
CA THR A 129 -1.01 5.77 -3.78
C THR A 129 -0.15 4.56 -4.13
N ILE A 130 0.30 3.83 -3.10
CA ILE A 130 0.95 2.52 -3.24
C ILE A 130 -0.12 1.43 -3.05
N LEU A 131 -0.47 0.72 -4.13
CA LEU A 131 -1.51 -0.32 -4.11
C LEU A 131 -1.03 -1.64 -3.52
N ASP A 132 0.26 -1.93 -3.62
CA ASP A 132 0.85 -3.17 -3.11
C ASP A 132 1.93 -2.93 -2.07
N PRO A 133 1.56 -2.50 -0.84
CA PRO A 133 2.52 -2.14 0.18
C PRO A 133 3.60 -3.21 0.45
N PRO A 134 3.27 -4.50 0.63
CA PRO A 134 4.28 -5.52 0.94
C PRO A 134 5.27 -5.81 -0.18
N LEU A 135 5.02 -5.32 -1.40
CA LEU A 135 5.85 -5.53 -2.59
C LEU A 135 6.41 -4.20 -3.13
N THR A 136 6.57 -3.20 -2.27
CA THR A 136 7.09 -1.89 -2.65
C THR A 136 8.23 -1.50 -1.71
N TYR A 137 9.40 -1.24 -2.30
CA TYR A 137 10.63 -0.88 -1.61
C TYR A 137 11.11 0.47 -2.10
N VAL A 138 11.31 1.41 -1.18
CA VAL A 138 11.72 2.78 -1.48
C VAL A 138 12.86 3.20 -0.57
N GLY A 139 13.94 3.70 -1.15
CA GLY A 139 15.12 4.20 -0.46
C GLY A 139 14.87 5.47 0.36
N ALA A 140 15.95 6.00 0.92
CA ALA A 140 15.98 7.22 1.72
C ALA A 140 15.99 8.48 0.85
N ASN A 141 15.49 9.60 1.41
CA ASN A 141 15.42 10.90 0.74
C ASN A 141 14.68 10.88 -0.61
N THR A 142 13.73 9.95 -0.76
CA THR A 142 12.97 9.76 -1.99
C THR A 142 11.59 10.38 -1.84
N ILE A 143 11.11 11.02 -2.91
CA ILE A 143 9.80 11.67 -2.94
C ILE A 143 8.92 10.99 -3.97
N ILE A 144 7.74 10.56 -3.53
CA ILE A 144 6.67 10.12 -4.43
C ILE A 144 5.64 11.25 -4.52
N GLY A 145 5.54 11.84 -5.71
CA GLY A 145 4.70 12.98 -6.00
C GLY A 145 3.21 12.68 -5.86
N GLU A 146 2.44 13.75 -5.69
CA GLU A 146 0.99 13.71 -5.51
C GLU A 146 0.29 12.90 -6.59
N ASP A 147 -0.63 12.01 -6.19
CA ASP A 147 -1.42 11.15 -7.09
C ASP A 147 -0.60 10.24 -8.01
N ALA A 148 0.70 10.04 -7.75
CA ALA A 148 1.45 8.98 -8.40
C ALA A 148 0.85 7.61 -8.00
N LEU A 149 0.81 6.67 -8.93
CA LEU A 149 0.24 5.34 -8.72
C LEU A 149 1.33 4.28 -8.87
N LEU A 150 1.58 3.54 -7.79
CA LEU A 150 2.52 2.42 -7.77
C LEU A 150 1.74 1.12 -7.56
N TYR A 151 1.94 0.13 -8.43
CA TYR A 151 1.32 -1.18 -8.30
C TYR A 151 2.26 -2.30 -8.72
N SER A 152 2.37 -3.32 -7.88
CA SER A 152 3.24 -4.48 -8.05
C SER A 152 2.50 -5.69 -8.62
N HIS A 153 1.21 -5.56 -8.95
CA HIS A 153 0.41 -6.59 -9.60
C HIS A 153 0.10 -6.28 -11.07
N ALA A 154 0.00 -7.32 -11.91
CA ALA A 154 -0.51 -7.19 -13.28
C ALA A 154 -1.34 -8.40 -13.67
N ILE A 155 -2.42 -8.18 -14.43
CA ILE A 155 -3.24 -9.24 -15.01
C ILE A 155 -2.87 -9.34 -16.50
N GLU A 156 -2.24 -10.45 -16.88
CA GLU A 156 -1.79 -10.74 -18.24
C GLU A 156 -2.60 -11.91 -18.80
N GLY A 157 -3.65 -11.58 -19.55
CA GLY A 157 -4.66 -12.55 -19.99
C GLY A 157 -5.37 -13.18 -18.79
N HIS A 158 -5.12 -14.47 -18.56
CA HIS A 158 -5.67 -15.23 -17.43
C HIS A 158 -4.72 -15.31 -16.23
N HIS A 159 -3.50 -14.78 -16.34
CA HIS A 159 -2.47 -14.90 -15.30
C HIS A 159 -2.41 -13.63 -14.46
N LEU A 160 -2.52 -13.80 -13.13
CA LEU A 160 -2.15 -12.77 -12.17
C LEU A 160 -0.64 -12.89 -11.91
N SER A 161 0.08 -11.79 -11.99
CA SER A 161 1.52 -11.73 -11.70
C SER A 161 1.81 -10.68 -10.65
N HIS A 162 2.75 -10.98 -9.76
CA HIS A 162 3.34 -10.04 -8.84
C HIS A 162 4.82 -9.84 -9.17
N ALA A 163 5.26 -8.60 -9.20
CA ALA A 163 6.67 -8.25 -9.32
C ALA A 163 6.90 -6.97 -8.53
N ALA A 164 7.80 -7.01 -7.56
CA ALA A 164 7.98 -5.88 -6.65
C ALA A 164 8.57 -4.66 -7.35
N ILE A 165 8.24 -3.50 -6.83
CA ILE A 165 8.81 -2.22 -7.24
C ILE A 165 9.97 -1.90 -6.31
N TYR A 166 11.13 -1.59 -6.90
CA TYR A 166 12.33 -1.17 -6.18
C TYR A 166 12.72 0.24 -6.61
N ILE A 167 12.75 1.17 -5.65
CA ILE A 167 13.14 2.56 -5.86
C ILE A 167 14.30 2.87 -4.93
N GLY A 168 15.41 3.37 -5.48
CA GLY A 168 16.61 3.72 -4.75
C GLY A 168 16.49 4.99 -3.89
N ASP A 169 17.64 5.48 -3.47
CA ASP A 169 17.80 6.68 -2.66
C ASP A 169 17.78 7.94 -3.52
N ASN A 170 17.34 9.08 -2.96
CA ASN A 170 17.33 10.38 -3.62
C ASN A 170 16.54 10.41 -4.94
N VAL A 171 15.55 9.53 -5.11
CA VAL A 171 14.73 9.45 -6.32
C VAL A 171 13.59 10.45 -6.26
N THR A 172 13.25 11.04 -7.41
CA THR A 172 12.03 11.85 -7.55
C THR A 172 11.04 11.16 -8.50
N ILE A 173 9.89 10.74 -7.98
CA ILE A 173 8.75 10.32 -8.79
C ILE A 173 7.78 11.50 -8.91
N GLY A 174 7.61 12.02 -10.12
CA GLY A 174 6.73 13.16 -10.40
C GLY A 174 5.27 12.85 -10.11
N ALA A 175 4.50 13.91 -9.84
CA ALA A 175 3.06 13.82 -9.60
C ALA A 175 2.35 13.13 -10.77
N LYS A 176 1.30 12.35 -10.47
CA LYS A 176 0.48 11.61 -11.44
C LYS A 176 1.24 10.63 -12.33
N SER A 177 2.47 10.27 -11.98
CA SER A 177 3.20 9.21 -12.68
C SER A 177 2.65 7.83 -12.32
N ILE A 178 2.71 6.89 -13.26
CA ILE A 178 2.34 5.50 -13.06
C ILE A 178 3.60 4.66 -13.10
N ILE A 179 3.86 3.91 -12.03
CA ILE A 179 4.96 2.96 -11.91
C ILE A 179 4.36 1.54 -11.88
N MET A 180 4.60 0.79 -12.96
CA MET A 180 4.05 -0.56 -13.12
C MET A 180 4.89 -1.61 -12.39
N SER A 181 4.37 -2.85 -12.35
CA SER A 181 4.99 -3.96 -11.64
C SER A 181 6.40 -4.27 -12.12
N GLY A 182 7.27 -4.71 -11.21
CA GLY A 182 8.65 -5.12 -11.52
C GLY A 182 9.61 -3.99 -11.91
N VAL A 183 9.18 -2.72 -11.82
CA VAL A 183 10.04 -1.57 -12.14
C VAL A 183 11.15 -1.45 -11.08
N LYS A 184 12.37 -1.20 -11.57
CA LYS A 184 13.55 -0.91 -10.75
C LYS A 184 14.10 0.47 -11.11
N ILE A 185 14.23 1.34 -10.13
CA ILE A 185 14.69 2.73 -10.29
C ILE A 185 15.94 2.94 -9.43
N GLY A 186 17.07 3.19 -10.08
CA GLY A 186 18.34 3.45 -9.41
C GLY A 186 18.39 4.82 -8.72
N ASP A 187 19.38 4.99 -7.85
CA ASP A 187 19.54 6.18 -7.00
C ASP A 187 19.64 7.47 -7.81
N GLY A 188 19.07 8.55 -7.29
CA GLY A 188 19.09 9.87 -7.93
C GLY A 188 18.27 9.98 -9.22
N ALA A 189 17.59 8.92 -9.66
CA ALA A 189 16.80 9.00 -10.88
C ALA A 189 15.58 9.92 -10.72
N ILE A 190 15.10 10.46 -11.84
CA ILE A 190 13.92 11.32 -11.90
C ILE A 190 12.93 10.74 -12.90
N VAL A 191 11.71 10.48 -12.46
CA VAL A 191 10.57 10.19 -13.34
C VAL A 191 9.72 11.45 -13.39
N ALA A 192 9.65 12.12 -14.54
CA ALA A 192 8.89 13.36 -14.71
C ALA A 192 7.39 13.14 -14.45
N ALA A 193 6.67 14.21 -14.07
CA ALA A 193 5.24 14.16 -13.79
C ALA A 193 4.42 13.62 -14.98
N GLY A 194 3.37 12.85 -14.68
CA GLY A 194 2.48 12.25 -15.69
C GLY A 194 3.10 11.13 -16.53
N SER A 195 4.28 10.63 -16.15
CA SER A 195 4.97 9.59 -16.93
C SER A 195 4.45 8.19 -16.61
N VAL A 196 4.46 7.29 -17.59
CA VAL A 196 4.07 5.88 -17.39
C VAL A 196 5.29 4.98 -17.59
N VAL A 197 5.86 4.50 -16.49
CA VAL A 197 6.99 3.57 -16.50
C VAL A 197 6.48 2.15 -16.61
N LEU A 198 6.73 1.52 -17.75
CA LEU A 198 6.18 0.21 -18.09
C LEU A 198 6.74 -0.92 -17.21
N LYS A 199 6.00 -2.04 -17.16
CA LYS A 199 6.37 -3.25 -16.41
C LYS A 199 7.81 -3.68 -16.69
N ASN A 200 8.52 -4.10 -15.64
CA ASN A 200 9.91 -4.59 -15.69
C ASN A 200 10.94 -3.58 -16.24
N THR A 201 10.59 -2.29 -16.34
CA THR A 201 11.55 -1.27 -16.78
C THR A 201 12.66 -1.08 -15.74
N GLN A 202 13.91 -1.00 -16.21
CA GLN A 202 15.07 -0.67 -15.39
C GLN A 202 15.54 0.74 -15.72
N ILE A 203 15.40 1.64 -14.75
CA ILE A 203 15.92 3.02 -14.81
C ILE A 203 17.24 3.04 -14.05
N LYS A 204 18.33 3.45 -14.71
CA LYS A 204 19.65 3.49 -14.06
C LYS A 204 19.78 4.73 -13.17
N SER A 205 20.74 4.68 -12.25
CA SER A 205 21.01 5.79 -11.33
C SER A 205 21.28 7.10 -12.08
N GLY A 206 20.69 8.19 -11.59
CA GLY A 206 20.78 9.53 -12.17
C GLY A 206 20.13 9.69 -13.54
N GLU A 207 19.36 8.73 -14.05
CA GLU A 207 18.63 8.94 -15.31
C GLU A 207 17.37 9.77 -15.12
N VAL A 208 17.02 10.55 -16.13
CA VAL A 208 15.75 11.29 -16.18
C VAL A 208 14.86 10.67 -17.25
N TRP A 209 13.65 10.29 -16.86
CA TRP A 209 12.66 9.63 -17.70
C TRP A 209 11.38 10.45 -17.78
N ALA A 210 10.76 10.51 -18.97
CA ALA A 210 9.50 11.22 -19.19
C ALA A 210 8.65 10.57 -20.28
N GLY A 211 7.32 10.79 -20.24
CA GLY A 211 6.39 10.46 -21.33
C GLY A 211 5.48 9.27 -21.07
N VAL A 212 4.62 8.96 -22.05
CA VAL A 212 3.66 7.85 -22.04
C VAL A 212 3.77 7.06 -23.35
N PRO A 213 4.51 5.93 -23.39
CA PRO A 213 5.30 5.37 -22.29
C PRO A 213 6.56 6.18 -21.99
N ALA A 214 7.06 6.10 -20.75
CA ALA A 214 8.25 6.81 -20.32
C ALA A 214 9.49 6.32 -21.06
N ARG A 215 10.36 7.25 -21.44
CA ARG A 215 11.66 7.00 -22.06
C ARG A 215 12.71 7.89 -21.41
N ARG A 216 13.97 7.42 -21.41
CA ARG A 216 15.11 8.23 -20.98
C ARG A 216 15.21 9.47 -21.88
N ILE A 217 15.23 10.65 -21.26
CA ILE A 217 15.38 11.93 -21.95
C ILE A 217 16.75 12.56 -21.74
N ARG A 218 17.40 12.32 -20.59
CA ARG A 218 18.77 12.74 -20.29
C ARG A 218 19.35 12.02 -19.08
N GLN A 219 20.60 12.32 -18.76
CA GLN A 219 21.19 12.03 -17.46
C GLN A 219 21.15 13.29 -16.61
N GLN A 220 20.91 13.16 -15.32
CA GLN A 220 20.97 14.24 -14.36
C GLN A 220 22.43 14.72 -14.30
N THR A 221 22.62 16.00 -14.59
CA THR A 221 23.88 16.69 -14.36
C THR A 221 23.83 17.18 -12.92
N LEU A 222 24.74 16.68 -12.08
CA LEU A 222 24.91 17.15 -10.70
C LEU A 222 25.48 18.57 -10.68
#